data_AF-A0A0S8K6L2-F1
#
_entry.id   AF-A0A0S8K6L2-F1
#
_cell.length_a   1.000
_cell.length_b   1.000
_cell.length_c   1.000
_cell.angle_alpha   90.00
_cell.angle_beta   90.00
_cell.angle_gamma   90.00
#
_symmetry.space_group_name_H-M   'P 1'
#
loop_
_entity.id
_entity.type
_entity.pdbx_description
1 polymer ?
#
loop_
_entity_poly.entity_id
_entity_poly.type
_entity_poly.pdbx_seq_one_letter_code
_entity_poly.pdbx_strand_id
1 'polypeptide(L)'
;MCSHVPNKGEQMVRYYGYYSYYSNLCRSKREKQNKDDVVPCILEPEVPSKEYRKNWARLIQKIYEVDPLTCRKCSREMKVISVIEDEEVIKKIIKHLGLWGVKTRPPPKTAGPPKPLKHTFDYSTSQLPSSDKWLYVDVEYPDAYPS
;
A
#
# COMPACT_ATOMS: atom_id res chain seq x y z
N MET A 1 -0.18 24.24 -7.89
CA MET A 1 0.27 24.42 -6.49
C MET A 1 1.09 23.19 -6.12
N CYS A 2 2.42 23.26 -6.21
CA CYS A 2 3.27 22.13 -5.84
C CYS A 2 3.58 22.22 -4.34
N SER A 3 3.01 21.31 -3.56
CA SER A 3 3.28 21.18 -2.13
C SER A 3 4.71 20.66 -1.93
N HIS A 4 5.51 21.39 -1.16
CA HIS A 4 6.87 21.01 -0.80
C HIS A 4 6.89 19.62 -0.13
N VAL A 5 7.78 18.72 -0.57
CA VAL A 5 7.97 17.40 0.04
C VAL A 5 8.65 17.58 1.39
N PRO A 6 8.06 17.16 2.52
CA PRO A 6 8.65 17.39 3.84
C PRO A 6 9.99 16.69 4.01
N ASN A 7 10.82 17.26 4.89
CA ASN A 7 12.08 16.64 5.24
C ASN A 7 11.87 15.32 5.99
N LYS A 8 12.88 14.46 5.96
CA LYS A 8 12.84 13.16 6.65
C LYS A 8 12.56 13.37 8.15
N GLY A 9 11.42 12.88 8.62
CA GLY A 9 10.97 12.98 10.02
C GLY A 9 9.99 14.12 10.31
N GLU A 10 9.67 14.96 9.32
CA GLU A 10 8.74 16.09 9.49
C GLU A 10 7.27 15.63 9.35
N GLN A 11 6.52 15.70 10.45
CA GLN A 11 5.13 15.28 10.49
C GLN A 11 4.20 16.40 10.00
N MET A 12 3.61 16.22 8.81
CA MET A 12 2.64 17.19 8.25
C MET A 12 1.28 17.20 8.97
N VAL A 13 0.94 16.13 9.69
CA VAL A 13 -0.37 15.96 10.34
C VAL A 13 -0.26 16.27 11.82
N ARG A 14 -0.81 17.40 12.27
CA ARG A 14 -0.90 17.75 13.69
C ARG A 14 -2.13 17.09 14.32
N TYR A 15 -1.91 16.09 15.17
CA TYR A 15 -2.97 15.50 15.99
C TYR A 15 -3.20 16.34 17.24
N TYR A 16 -4.47 16.51 17.63
CA TYR A 16 -4.87 17.22 18.86
C TYR A 16 -5.60 16.28 19.83
N GLY A 17 -5.61 16.63 21.12
CA GLY A 17 -6.34 15.90 22.15
C GLY A 17 -5.89 14.45 22.32
N TYR A 18 -6.85 13.53 22.43
CA TYR A 18 -6.60 12.11 22.69
C TYR A 18 -5.64 11.46 21.67
N TYR A 19 -5.75 11.83 20.40
CA TYR A 19 -4.92 11.28 19.33
C TYR A 19 -3.46 11.74 19.40
N SER A 20 -3.19 12.94 19.96
CA SER A 20 -1.81 13.44 20.12
C SER A 20 -1.06 12.69 21.21
N TYR A 21 -1.75 12.32 22.30
CA TYR A 21 -1.20 11.53 23.38
C TYR A 21 -0.74 10.15 22.87
N TYR A 22 -1.59 9.48 22.09
CA TYR A 22 -1.27 8.17 21.52
C TYR A 22 -0.11 8.26 20.50
N SER A 23 -0.10 9.26 19.61
CA SER A 23 0.99 9.44 18.64
C SER A 23 2.34 9.72 19.33
N ASN A 24 2.35 10.51 20.41
CA ASN A 24 3.54 10.83 21.17
C ASN A 24 4.07 9.63 21.96
N LEU A 25 3.18 8.81 22.53
CA LEU A 25 3.54 7.54 23.17
C LEU A 25 4.19 6.58 22.18
N CYS A 26 3.63 6.41 20.99
CA CYS A 26 4.21 5.60 19.93
C CYS A 26 5.59 6.13 19.50
N ARG A 27 5.74 7.46 19.36
CA ARG A 27 7.01 8.10 19.00
C ARG A 27 8.08 7.89 20.09
N SER A 28 7.73 8.15 21.35
CA SER A 28 8.64 7.94 22.49
C SER A 28 9.09 6.47 22.61
N LYS A 29 8.23 5.51 22.26
CA LYS A 29 8.60 4.08 22.19
C LYS A 29 9.58 3.78 21.06
N ARG A 30 9.47 4.44 19.89
CA ARG A 30 10.41 4.27 18.77
C ARG A 30 11.78 4.90 19.04
N GLU A 31 11.78 6.06 19.68
CA GLU A 31 12.99 6.79 20.08
C GLU A 31 13.81 5.96 21.10
N LYS A 32 13.14 5.36 22.09
CA LYS A 32 13.77 4.41 23.04
C LYS A 32 14.32 3.15 22.38
N GLN A 33 13.81 2.78 21.20
CA GLN A 33 14.22 1.59 20.46
C GLN A 33 15.20 1.90 19.31
N ASN A 34 15.56 3.19 19.09
CA ASN A 34 16.41 3.64 17.98
C ASN A 34 15.95 3.10 16.61
N LYS A 35 14.62 3.09 16.38
CA LYS A 35 13.99 2.53 15.17
C LYS A 35 13.57 3.59 14.15
N ASP A 36 13.96 4.85 14.32
CA ASP A 36 13.48 5.96 13.48
C ASP A 36 13.99 5.90 12.04
N ASP A 37 15.06 5.14 11.76
CA ASP A 37 15.56 4.87 10.41
C ASP A 37 14.89 3.68 9.71
N VAL A 38 14.01 2.95 10.40
CA VAL A 38 13.28 1.83 9.81
C VAL A 38 12.02 2.38 9.15
N VAL A 39 12.07 2.57 7.84
CA VAL A 39 10.87 2.82 7.03
C VAL A 39 9.86 1.72 7.37
N PRO A 40 8.66 2.06 7.90
CA PRO A 40 7.66 1.04 8.18
C PRO A 40 7.26 0.43 6.84
N CYS A 41 7.66 -0.83 6.64
CA CYS A 41 7.10 -1.63 5.57
C CYS A 41 5.59 -1.68 5.82
N ILE A 42 4.79 -1.34 4.80
CA ILE A 42 3.31 -1.33 4.82
C ILE A 42 2.73 -2.72 5.16
N LEU A 43 3.59 -3.76 5.14
CA LEU A 43 3.26 -5.12 5.55
C LEU A 43 3.96 -5.40 6.88
N GLU A 44 3.16 -5.64 7.92
CA GLU A 44 3.66 -6.21 9.17
C GLU A 44 4.39 -7.52 8.85
N PRO A 45 5.68 -7.63 9.21
CA PRO A 45 6.47 -8.78 8.86
C PRO A 45 6.32 -9.87 9.93
N GLU A 46 5.56 -10.91 9.58
CA GLU A 46 5.41 -12.16 10.36
C GLU A 46 6.72 -13.00 10.44
N VAL A 47 7.84 -12.56 9.86
CA VAL A 47 8.97 -13.44 9.54
C VAL A 47 10.34 -12.78 9.74
N PRO A 48 11.37 -13.49 10.26
CA PRO A 48 12.65 -12.91 10.73
C PRO A 48 13.51 -12.15 9.69
N SER A 49 14.37 -11.27 10.23
CA SER A 49 15.22 -10.27 9.55
C SER A 49 16.02 -10.74 8.32
N LYS A 50 16.33 -12.03 8.22
CA LYS A 50 17.10 -12.62 7.10
C LYS A 50 16.31 -12.63 5.79
N GLU A 51 14.98 -12.63 5.86
CA GLU A 51 14.10 -12.66 4.69
C GLU A 51 13.84 -11.28 4.07
N TYR A 52 14.08 -10.20 4.82
CA TYR A 52 13.95 -8.83 4.32
C TYR A 52 15.00 -8.52 3.24
N ARG A 53 16.16 -9.19 3.28
CA ARG A 53 17.19 -9.08 2.24
C ARG A 53 16.72 -9.62 0.88
N LYS A 54 15.58 -10.32 0.83
CA LYS A 54 14.93 -10.84 -0.38
C LYS A 54 13.61 -10.12 -0.69
N ASN A 55 13.36 -8.94 -0.12
CA ASN A 55 12.13 -8.19 -0.38
C ASN A 55 11.95 -7.90 -1.89
N TRP A 56 13.05 -7.58 -2.60
CA TRP A 56 13.04 -7.43 -4.06
C TRP A 56 12.51 -8.68 -4.79
N ALA A 57 12.87 -9.88 -4.33
CA ALA A 57 12.44 -11.13 -4.95
C ALA A 57 10.94 -11.37 -4.75
N ARG A 58 10.43 -11.07 -3.54
CA ARG A 58 8.99 -11.12 -3.23
C ARG A 58 8.19 -10.14 -4.09
N LEU A 59 8.72 -8.93 -4.31
CA LEU A 59 8.07 -7.93 -5.16
C LEU A 59 8.01 -8.38 -6.62
N ILE A 60 9.10 -8.95 -7.15
CA ILE A 60 9.11 -9.53 -8.51
C ILE A 60 8.09 -10.66 -8.59
N GLN A 61 8.06 -11.57 -7.62
CA GLN A 61 7.10 -12.66 -7.58
C GLN A 61 5.65 -12.15 -7.55
N LYS A 62 5.36 -11.10 -6.80
CA LYS A 62 4.01 -10.52 -6.72
C LYS A 62 3.57 -9.84 -8.03
N ILE A 63 4.48 -9.15 -8.72
CA ILE A 63 4.15 -8.39 -9.94
C ILE A 63 4.12 -9.28 -11.17
N TYR A 64 5.05 -10.22 -11.25
CA TYR A 64 5.27 -11.05 -12.43
C TYR A 64 4.84 -12.50 -12.25
N GLU A 65 4.32 -12.88 -11.08
CA GLU A 65 3.90 -14.25 -10.73
C GLU A 65 5.03 -15.29 -10.91
N VAL A 66 6.29 -14.83 -10.90
CA VAL A 66 7.50 -15.64 -11.15
C VAL A 66 8.44 -15.48 -9.97
N ASP A 67 8.82 -16.60 -9.35
CA ASP A 67 9.87 -16.59 -8.32
C ASP A 67 11.27 -16.53 -8.97
N PRO A 68 12.02 -15.42 -8.82
CA PRO A 68 13.34 -15.26 -9.41
C PRO A 68 14.41 -16.16 -8.76
N LEU A 69 14.13 -16.76 -7.60
CA LEU A 69 15.04 -17.69 -6.93
C LEU A 69 14.76 -19.16 -7.30
N THR A 70 13.88 -19.43 -8.26
CA THR A 70 13.67 -20.78 -8.79
C THR A 70 14.12 -20.87 -10.24
N CYS A 71 14.91 -21.90 -10.54
CA CYS A 71 15.34 -22.13 -11.92
C CYS A 71 14.18 -22.65 -12.77
N ARG A 72 13.86 -21.98 -13.87
CA ARG A 72 12.78 -22.41 -14.79
C ARG A 72 13.02 -23.75 -15.51
N LYS A 73 14.26 -24.24 -15.56
CA LYS A 73 14.62 -25.49 -16.25
C LYS A 73 14.59 -26.71 -15.35
N CYS A 74 15.02 -26.56 -14.10
CA CYS A 74 15.20 -27.68 -13.17
C CYS A 74 14.46 -27.51 -11.83
N SER A 75 13.74 -26.41 -11.65
CA SER A 75 12.93 -26.08 -10.46
C SER A 75 13.69 -26.10 -9.13
N ARG A 76 15.03 -25.99 -9.18
CA ARG A 76 15.87 -25.92 -7.98
C ARG A 76 15.97 -24.48 -7.47
N GLU A 77 16.17 -24.35 -6.16
CA GLU A 77 16.46 -23.09 -5.51
C GLU A 77 17.83 -22.53 -5.94
N MET A 78 17.83 -21.26 -6.34
CA MET A 78 19.01 -20.50 -6.74
C MET A 78 19.48 -19.61 -5.59
N LYS A 79 20.80 -19.45 -5.47
CA LYS A 79 21.43 -18.56 -4.48
C LYS A 79 22.06 -17.38 -5.19
N VAL A 80 21.91 -16.19 -4.61
CA VAL A 80 22.61 -14.97 -5.07
C VAL A 80 24.08 -15.11 -4.69
N ILE A 81 24.96 -15.06 -5.68
CA ILE A 81 26.41 -15.18 -5.50
C ILE A 81 27.05 -13.80 -5.35
N SER A 82 26.65 -12.84 -6.18
CA SER A 82 27.16 -11.47 -6.17
C SER A 82 26.12 -10.49 -6.70
N VAL A 83 26.30 -9.22 -6.36
CA VAL A 83 25.55 -8.08 -6.90
C VAL A 83 26.55 -7.21 -7.67
N ILE A 84 26.21 -6.82 -8.89
CA ILE A 84 27.04 -6.00 -9.77
C ILE A 84 26.34 -4.66 -9.93
N GLU A 85 27.02 -3.57 -9.57
CA GLU A 85 26.47 -2.20 -9.65
C GLU A 85 27.10 -1.39 -10.81
N ASP A 86 28.24 -1.84 -11.34
CA ASP A 86 28.98 -1.13 -12.39
C ASP A 86 28.25 -1.18 -13.75
N GLU A 87 27.83 -0.01 -14.25
CA GLU A 87 27.04 0.11 -15.47
C GLU A 87 27.77 -0.43 -16.71
N GLU A 88 29.08 -0.19 -16.83
CA GLU A 88 29.87 -0.66 -17.97
C GLU A 88 29.96 -2.20 -18.02
N VAL A 89 30.11 -2.83 -16.86
CA VAL A 89 30.18 -4.29 -16.73
C VAL A 89 28.81 -4.89 -17.07
N ILE A 90 27.74 -4.30 -16.54
CA ILE A 90 26.36 -4.68 -16.85
C ILE A 90 26.11 -4.60 -18.37
N LYS A 91 26.51 -3.49 -19.02
CA LYS A 91 26.38 -3.32 -20.47
C LYS A 91 27.13 -4.40 -21.24
N LYS A 92 28.37 -4.73 -20.86
CA LYS A 92 29.17 -5.79 -21.52
C LYS A 92 28.50 -7.16 -21.38
N ILE A 93 28.01 -7.51 -20.18
CA ILE A 93 27.32 -8.78 -19.93
C ILE A 93 26.03 -8.88 -20.75
N ILE A 94 25.18 -7.85 -20.70
CA ILE A 94 23.88 -7.86 -21.41
C ILE A 94 24.08 -7.94 -22.92
N LYS A 95 25.09 -7.23 -23.47
CA LYS A 95 25.45 -7.32 -24.89
C LYS A 95 25.93 -8.73 -25.27
N HIS A 96 26.78 -9.33 -24.46
CA HIS A 96 27.25 -10.71 -24.68
C HIS A 96 26.11 -11.73 -24.65
N LEU A 97 25.10 -11.52 -23.81
CA LEU A 97 23.91 -12.38 -23.73
C LEU A 97 22.88 -12.12 -24.85
N GLY A 98 23.09 -11.12 -25.71
CA GLY A 98 22.11 -10.73 -26.74
C GLY A 98 20.81 -10.14 -26.18
N LEU A 99 20.81 -9.73 -24.90
CA LEU A 99 19.64 -9.15 -24.21
C LEU A 99 19.60 -7.61 -24.33
N TRP A 100 20.53 -7.02 -25.08
CA TRP A 100 20.59 -5.58 -25.27
C TRP A 100 19.44 -5.09 -26.16
N GLY A 101 18.67 -4.11 -25.70
CA GLY A 101 17.57 -3.52 -26.46
C GLY A 101 16.30 -4.37 -26.51
N VAL A 102 16.18 -5.41 -25.67
CA VAL A 102 14.90 -6.10 -25.49
C VAL A 102 13.88 -5.10 -24.95
N LYS A 103 12.82 -4.86 -25.74
CA LYS A 103 11.75 -3.93 -25.36
C LYS A 103 11.17 -4.37 -24.03
N THR A 104 11.24 -3.49 -23.03
CA THR A 104 10.56 -3.71 -21.76
C THR A 104 9.07 -3.83 -22.02
N ARG A 105 8.39 -4.70 -21.25
CA ARG A 105 6.92 -4.77 -21.30
C ARG A 105 6.40 -3.35 -21.04
N PRO A 106 5.53 -2.80 -21.90
CA PRO A 106 4.94 -1.50 -21.63
C PRO A 106 4.26 -1.56 -20.25
N PRO A 107 4.28 -0.46 -19.47
CA PRO A 107 3.56 -0.43 -18.21
C PRO A 107 2.12 -0.87 -18.46
N PRO A 108 1.50 -1.63 -17.52
CA PRO A 108 0.11 -2.00 -17.66
C PRO A 108 -0.67 -0.72 -17.95
N LYS A 109 -1.40 -0.70 -19.07
CA LYS A 109 -2.25 0.43 -19.42
C LYS A 109 -3.14 0.67 -18.21
N THR A 110 -2.99 1.81 -17.54
CA THR A 110 -3.96 2.26 -16.57
C THR A 110 -5.27 2.39 -17.34
N ALA A 111 -6.12 1.37 -17.23
CA ALA A 111 -7.53 1.59 -17.44
C ALA A 111 -7.85 2.80 -16.55
N GLY A 112 -8.49 3.82 -17.12
CA GLY A 112 -8.94 4.98 -16.35
C GLY A 112 -9.72 4.53 -15.10
N PRO A 113 -10.06 5.47 -14.21
CA PRO A 113 -10.76 5.15 -12.96
C PRO A 113 -11.84 4.10 -13.23
N PRO A 114 -11.86 2.98 -12.46
CA PRO A 114 -12.78 1.89 -12.73
C PRO A 114 -14.15 2.48 -12.94
N LYS A 115 -14.75 2.22 -14.11
CA LYS A 115 -16.09 2.71 -14.40
C LYS A 115 -16.95 2.32 -13.20
N PRO A 116 -17.65 3.26 -12.54
CA PRO A 116 -18.44 2.93 -11.38
C PRO A 116 -19.38 1.81 -11.79
N LEU A 117 -19.23 0.65 -11.15
CA LEU A 117 -20.15 -0.46 -11.29
C LEU A 117 -21.50 0.12 -10.92
N LYS A 118 -22.42 0.20 -11.89
CA LYS A 118 -23.81 0.59 -11.62
C LYS A 118 -24.40 -0.54 -10.78
N HIS A 119 -24.26 -0.42 -9.46
CA HIS A 119 -24.88 -1.34 -8.53
C HIS A 119 -26.37 -0.99 -8.53
N THR A 120 -27.15 -1.68 -9.36
CA THR A 120 -28.61 -1.66 -9.26
C THR A 120 -28.96 -2.41 -7.99
N PHE A 121 -29.20 -1.69 -6.91
CA PHE A 121 -29.74 -2.29 -5.70
C PHE A 121 -31.15 -2.78 -6.01
N ASP A 122 -31.34 -4.10 -6.01
CA ASP A 122 -32.66 -4.70 -6.05
C ASP A 122 -33.32 -4.49 -4.68
N TYR A 123 -34.28 -3.58 -4.64
CA TYR A 123 -35.02 -3.24 -3.42
C TYR A 123 -36.19 -4.20 -3.17
N SER A 124 -36.39 -5.21 -4.03
CA SER A 124 -37.52 -6.15 -3.95
C SER A 124 -37.52 -7.00 -2.68
N THR A 125 -36.39 -7.08 -1.97
CA THR A 125 -36.25 -7.82 -0.70
C THR A 125 -36.05 -6.92 0.50
N SER A 126 -36.14 -5.59 0.33
CA SER A 126 -35.98 -4.67 1.45
C SER A 126 -37.25 -4.65 2.31
N GLN A 127 -37.08 -4.59 3.63
CA GLN A 127 -38.17 -4.38 4.59
C GLN A 127 -38.46 -2.88 4.82
N LEU A 128 -37.75 -2.01 4.10
CA LEU A 128 -37.91 -0.58 4.24
C LEU A 128 -39.13 -0.14 3.42
N PRO A 129 -40.04 0.66 4.00
CA PRO A 129 -41.18 1.19 3.26
C PRO A 129 -40.66 2.01 2.07
N SER A 130 -41.30 1.89 0.91
CA SER A 130 -40.84 2.50 -0.35
C SER A 130 -40.82 4.03 -0.38
N SER A 131 -41.08 4.70 0.75
CA SER A 131 -41.16 6.15 0.84
C SER A 131 -40.52 6.66 2.12
N ASP A 132 -39.53 7.54 1.94
CA ASP A 132 -38.84 8.27 3.00
C ASP A 132 -39.69 9.40 3.60
N LYS A 133 -40.97 9.51 3.23
CA LYS A 133 -41.88 10.57 3.69
C LYS A 133 -42.06 10.57 5.21
N TRP A 134 -41.86 9.43 5.87
CA TRP A 134 -41.91 9.30 7.33
C TRP A 134 -40.71 9.93 8.06
N LEU A 135 -39.57 10.13 7.39
CA LEU A 135 -38.38 10.76 8.00
C LEU A 135 -38.50 12.29 8.10
N TYR A 136 -39.48 12.88 7.42
CA TYR A 136 -39.73 14.32 7.34
C TYR A 136 -41.08 14.72 7.95
N VAL A 137 -41.67 13.84 8.76
CA VAL A 137 -42.81 14.23 9.59
C VAL A 137 -42.24 14.88 10.83
N ASP A 138 -42.37 16.21 10.91
CA ASP A 138 -42.05 16.95 12.13
C ASP A 138 -42.88 16.34 13.28
N VAL A 139 -42.20 15.80 14.29
CA VAL A 139 -42.84 15.32 15.50
C VAL A 139 -43.33 16.56 16.25
N GLU A 140 -44.63 16.83 16.21
CA GLU A 140 -45.25 17.85 17.07
C GLU A 140 -45.06 17.42 18.53
N TYR A 141 -44.12 18.06 19.21
CA TYR A 141 -43.98 17.94 20.65
C TYR A 141 -45.11 18.74 21.32
N PRO A 142 -45.93 18.13 22.18
CA PRO A 142 -46.96 18.87 22.89
C PRO A 142 -46.30 19.87 23.85
N ASP A 143 -46.57 21.15 23.62
CA ASP A 143 -46.19 22.25 24.51
C ASP A 143 -46.97 22.14 25.82
N ALA A 144 -46.41 21.43 26.80
CA ALA A 144 -46.89 21.49 28.18
C ALA A 144 -45.78 21.12 29.16
N TYR A 145 -45.09 22.13 29.67
CA TYR A 145 -44.56 22.08 31.04
C TYR A 145 -45.37 23.05 31.90
N PRO A 146 -46.13 22.56 32.89
CA PRO A 146 -46.80 23.44 33.85
C PRO A 146 -45.75 24.15 34.71
N SER A 147 -46.02 25.42 35.01
CA SER A 147 -45.21 26.33 35.84
C SER A 147 -45.19 25.94 37.31
#